data_AF-A0AA38GK35-F1
#
_entry.id   AF-A0AA38GK35-F1
#
_cell.length_a   1.000
_cell.length_b   1.000
_cell.length_c   1.000
_cell.angle_alpha   90.00
_cell.angle_beta   90.00
_cell.angle_gamma   90.00
#
_symmetry.space_group_name_H-M   'P 1'
#
loop_
_entity.id
_entity.type
_entity.pdbx_description
1 polymer ?
#
loop_
_entity_poly.entity_id
_entity_poly.type
_entity_poly.pdbx_seq_one_letter_code
_entity_poly.pdbx_strand_id
1 'polypeptide(L)' 'QADDLFNEIVARGLVPDSITYSTVIGGHGRKGNLKKALKLHDEMVKKGLIPTIGAYNVLISGFAKA' A
#
# COMPACT_ATOMS: atom_id res chain seq x y z
N GLN A 1 0.17 -13.31 0.37
CA GLN A 1 0.23 -13.11 -1.10
C GLN A 1 0.66 -11.69 -1.48
N ALA A 2 -0.10 -10.62 -1.22
CA ALA A 2 0.32 -9.25 -1.61
C ALA A 2 1.62 -8.80 -0.92
N ASP A 3 1.80 -9.15 0.36
CA ASP A 3 3.04 -8.89 1.09
C ASP A 3 4.22 -9.69 0.56
N ASP A 4 4.00 -10.95 0.17
CA ASP A 4 5.07 -11.84 -0.27
C ASP A 4 5.65 -11.34 -1.60
N LEU A 5 4.77 -10.94 -2.53
CA LEU A 5 5.19 -10.35 -3.80
C LEU A 5 5.90 -9.00 -3.59
N PHE A 6 5.40 -8.17 -2.67
CA PHE A 6 6.06 -6.91 -2.34
C PHE A 6 7.46 -7.12 -1.77
N ASN A 7 7.59 -8.06 -0.82
CA ASN A 7 8.87 -8.40 -0.22
C ASN A 7 9.82 -9.01 -1.24
N GLU A 8 9.33 -9.81 -2.18
CA GLU A 8 10.14 -10.36 -3.26
C GLU A 8 10.67 -9.26 -4.21
N ILE A 9 9.83 -8.30 -4.58
CA ILE A 9 10.25 -7.13 -5.38
C ILE A 9 11.37 -6.38 -4.66
N VAL A 10 11.19 -6.09 -3.37
CA VAL A 10 12.20 -5.40 -2.55
C VAL A 10 13.47 -6.25 -2.38
N ALA A 11 13.35 -7.55 -2.15
CA ALA A 11 14.48 -8.47 -1.96
C ALA A 11 15.32 -8.64 -3.24
N ARG A 12 14.68 -8.53 -4.41
CA ARG A 12 15.37 -8.52 -5.71
C ARG A 12 16.02 -7.17 -6.05
N GLY A 13 15.95 -6.18 -5.15
CA GLY A 13 16.45 -4.83 -5.38
C GLY A 13 15.63 -4.02 -6.37
N LEU A 14 14.43 -4.50 -6.73
CA LEU A 14 13.51 -3.76 -7.59
C LEU A 14 12.80 -2.70 -6.76
N VAL A 15 12.71 -1.48 -7.31
CA VAL A 15 12.02 -0.37 -6.65
C VAL A 15 10.52 -0.53 -6.88
N PRO A 16 9.70 -0.72 -5.83
CA PRO A 16 8.26 -0.79 -5.99
C PRO A 16 7.74 0.56 -6.50
N ASP A 17 6.93 0.52 -7.55
CA ASP A 17 6.32 1.72 -8.14
C ASP A 17 4.99 2.08 -7.47
N SER A 18 4.36 3.16 -7.94
CA SER A 18 3.09 3.64 -7.38
C SER A 18 1.96 2.60 -7.48
N ILE A 19 1.93 1.82 -8.55
CA ILE A 19 0.95 0.76 -8.75
C ILE A 19 1.17 -0.38 -7.77
N THR A 20 2.43 -0.77 -7.55
CA THR A 20 2.81 -1.83 -6.62
C THR A 20 2.40 -1.48 -5.20
N TYR A 21 2.77 -0.29 -4.71
CA TYR A 21 2.32 0.19 -3.39
C TYR A 21 0.80 0.25 -3.30
N SER A 22 0.14 0.84 -4.29
CA SER A 22 -1.32 0.99 -4.30
C SER A 22 -2.04 -0.36 -4.24
N THR A 23 -1.50 -1.37 -4.93
CA THR A 23 -2.05 -2.73 -4.93
C THR A 23 -1.96 -3.37 -3.55
N VAL A 24 -0.81 -3.26 -2.88
CA VAL A 24 -0.59 -3.85 -1.55
C VAL A 24 -1.38 -3.09 -0.47
N ILE A 25 -1.42 -1.76 -0.53
CA ILE A 25 -2.26 -0.91 0.32
C ILE A 25 -3.73 -1.28 0.16
N GLY A 26 -4.20 -1.42 -1.09
CA GLY A 26 -5.55 -1.81 -1.43
C GLY A 26 -5.92 -3.21 -0.90
N GLY A 27 -4.96 -4.14 -0.93
CA GLY A 27 -5.11 -5.47 -0.36
C GLY A 27 -5.21 -5.46 1.17
N HIS A 28 -4.39 -4.66 1.85
CA HIS A 28 -4.44 -4.53 3.32
C HIS A 28 -5.70 -3.83 3.81
N GLY A 29 -6.09 -2.71 3.20
CA GLY A 29 -7.27 -1.99 3.67
C GLY A 29 -8.57 -2.76 3.44
N ARG A 30 -8.68 -3.56 2.35
CA ARG A 30 -9.81 -4.49 2.16
C ARG A 30 -9.87 -5.60 3.21
N LYS A 31 -8.73 -5.96 3.82
CA LYS A 31 -8.65 -6.93 4.92
C LYS A 31 -8.77 -6.29 6.31
N GLY A 32 -9.03 -4.98 6.39
CA GLY A 32 -9.09 -4.25 7.66
C GLY A 32 -7.72 -3.96 8.29
N ASN A 33 -6.61 -4.29 7.62
CA ASN A 33 -5.25 -4.09 8.11
C ASN A 33 -4.77 -2.65 7.89
N LEU A 34 -5.53 -1.67 8.37
CA LEU A 34 -5.30 -0.24 8.07
C LEU A 34 -3.95 0.26 8.56
N LYS A 35 -3.46 -0.22 9.71
CA LYS A 35 -2.13 0.13 10.23
C LYS A 35 -1.01 -0.21 9.24
N LYS A 36 -1.10 -1.36 8.57
CA LYS A 36 -0.10 -1.81 7.59
C LYS A 36 -0.26 -1.07 6.27
N ALA A 37 -1.51 -0.83 5.85
CA ALA A 37 -1.82 -0.01 4.68
C ALA A 37 -1.26 1.42 4.81
N LEU A 38 -1.40 2.05 5.98
CA LEU A 38 -0.84 3.38 6.26
C LEU A 38 0.67 3.41 6.27
N LYS A 39 1.31 2.40 6.88
CA LYS A 39 2.78 2.33 6.90
C LYS A 39 3.35 2.28 5.48
N LEU A 40 2.70 1.50 4.59
CA LEU A 40 3.07 1.43 3.17
C LEU A 40 2.78 2.72 2.42
N HIS A 41 1.68 3.40 2.73
CA HIS A 41 1.38 4.73 2.21
C HIS A 41 2.46 5.75 2.61
N ASP A 42 2.86 5.79 3.87
CA ASP A 42 3.88 6.74 4.34
C ASP A 42 5.25 6.45 3.72
N GLU A 43 5.61 5.18 3.55
CA GLU A 43 6.83 4.79 2.84
C GLU A 43 6.79 5.25 1.37
N MET A 44 5.64 5.07 0.71
CA MET A 44 5.41 5.50 -0.66
C MET A 44 5.59 7.01 -0.83
N VAL A 45 4.98 7.80 0.05
CA VAL A 45 5.10 9.28 0.04
C VAL A 45 6.54 9.72 0.33
N LYS A 46 7.23 9.06 1.28
CA LYS A 46 8.65 9.35 1.57
C LYS A 46 9.58 9.09 0.38
N LYS A 47 9.20 8.15 -0.51
CA LYS A 47 9.92 7.88 -1.77
C LYS A 47 9.53 8.83 -2.90
N GLY A 48 8.66 9.82 -2.65
CA GLY A 48 8.17 10.77 -3.65
C GLY A 48 7.13 10.18 -4.61
N LEU A 49 6.57 9.02 -4.29
CA LEU A 49 5.55 8.37 -5.11
C LEU A 49 4.15 8.86 -4.71
N ILE A 50 3.30 9.11 -5.71
CA ILE A 50 1.94 9.60 -5.50
C ILE A 50 0.97 8.42 -5.39
N PRO A 51 0.28 8.22 -4.25
CA PRO A 51 -0.69 7.15 -4.10
C PRO A 51 -1.83 7.29 -5.10
N THR A 52 -2.28 6.18 -5.66
CA THR A 52 -3.41 6.21 -6.59
C THR A 52 -4.72 6.51 -5.87
N ILE A 53 -5.72 7.00 -6.61
CA ILE A 53 -7.09 7.23 -6.12
C ILE A 53 -7.64 5.97 -5.43
N GLY A 54 -7.35 4.79 -5.97
CA GLY A 54 -7.76 3.51 -5.38
C GLY A 54 -7.17 3.27 -3.98
N ALA A 55 -5.89 3.62 -3.77
CA ALA A 55 -5.25 3.51 -2.46
C ALA A 55 -5.89 4.45 -1.44
N TYR A 56 -6.16 5.70 -1.82
CA TYR A 56 -6.85 6.67 -0.97
C TYR A 56 -8.27 6.24 -0.61
N ASN A 57 -9.06 5.79 -1.60
CA ASN A 57 -10.43 5.32 -1.34
C ASN A 57 -10.46 4.17 -0.35
N VAL A 58 -9.50 3.26 -0.42
CA VAL A 58 -9.37 2.14 0.52
C VAL A 58 -9.01 2.63 1.93
N LEU A 59 -8.07 3.57 2.06
CA LEU A 59 -7.70 4.14 3.36
C LEU A 59 -8.86 4.91 3.98
N ILE A 60 -9.50 5.81 3.22
CA ILE A 60 -10.65 6.61 3.68
C ILE A 60 -11.82 5.70 4.08
N SER A 61 -12.18 4.74 3.23
CA SER A 61 -13.28 3.81 3.54
C SER A 61 -12.95 2.93 4.75
N GLY A 62 -11.68 2.55 4.91
CA GLY A 62 -11.21 1.82 6.07
C GLY A 62 -11.37 2.61 7.36
N PHE A 63 -10.89 3.84 7.40
CA PHE A 63 -11.00 4.71 8.59
C PHE A 63 -12.43 5.10 8.91
N ALA A 64 -13.29 5.26 7.92
CA ALA A 64 -14.71 5.55 8.14
C ALA A 64 -15.48 4.37 8.74
N LYS A 65 -14.92 3.14 8.69
CA LYS A 65 -15.56 1.90 9.16
C LYS A 65 -14.91 1.32 10.43
N ALA A 66 -13.81 1.90 10.89
CA ALA A 66 -13.06 1.48 12.07
C ALA A 66 -13.56 2.23 13.32
#